data_AF-A0A366ZR28-F1
#
_entry.id   AF-A0A366ZR28-F1
#
_cell.length_a   1.000
_cell.length_b   1.000
_cell.length_c   1.000
_cell.angle_alpha   90.00
_cell.angle_beta   90.00
_cell.angle_gamma   90.00
#
_symmetry.space_group_name_H-M   'P 1'
#
loop_
_entity.id
_entity.type
_entity.pdbx_description
1 polymer ?
#
loop_
_entity_poly.entity_id
_entity_poly.type
_entity_poly.pdbx_seq_one_letter_code
_entity_poly.pdbx_strand_id
1 'polypeptide(L)' 'MPKFDEHTAVEREVARAVAASKDSFGARSTLSVEGTDYDIYRLDAVEGSDKLPFSLKVLLENLLRTEDGADITADHIR' A
#
# COMPACT_ATOMS: atom_id res chain seq x y z
N MET A 1 -36.93 -10.27 -18.46
CA MET A 1 -36.07 -10.90 -17.43
C MET A 1 -34.62 -10.75 -17.90
N PRO A 2 -33.82 -9.85 -17.30
CA PRO A 2 -32.41 -9.71 -17.67
C PRO A 2 -31.65 -10.96 -17.23
N LYS A 3 -30.84 -11.52 -18.12
CA LYS A 3 -29.91 -12.63 -17.84
C LYS A 3 -28.71 -12.04 -17.09
N PHE A 4 -28.44 -12.54 -15.90
CA PHE A 4 -27.22 -12.21 -15.17
C PHE A 4 -26.06 -12.89 -15.89
N ASP A 5 -25.18 -12.10 -16.50
CA ASP A 5 -24.02 -12.58 -17.24
C ASP A 5 -22.88 -12.86 -16.24
N GLU A 6 -22.51 -14.13 -16.09
CA GLU A 6 -21.44 -14.62 -15.20
C GLU A 6 -20.08 -13.97 -15.50
N HIS A 7 -19.93 -13.40 -16.70
CA HIS A 7 -18.77 -12.58 -17.09
C HIS A 7 -18.51 -11.36 -16.20
N THR A 8 -19.55 -10.83 -15.54
CA THR A 8 -19.40 -9.65 -14.65
C THR A 8 -18.73 -9.99 -13.30
N ALA A 9 -18.69 -11.27 -12.93
CA ALA A 9 -18.13 -11.71 -11.64
C ALA A 9 -16.61 -11.84 -11.67
N VAL A 10 -16.03 -12.27 -12.80
CA VAL A 10 -14.59 -12.48 -12.95
C VAL A 10 -13.81 -11.16 -12.90
N GLU A 11 -14.36 -10.08 -13.48
CA GLU A 11 -13.76 -8.74 -13.38
C GLU A 11 -13.78 -8.18 -11.95
N ARG A 12 -14.81 -8.53 -11.17
CA ARG A 12 -14.91 -8.14 -9.75
C ARG A 12 -13.94 -8.91 -8.86
N GLU A 13 -13.53 -10.12 -9.26
CA GLU A 13 -12.56 -10.93 -8.53
C GLU A 13 -11.12 -10.47 -8.79
N VAL A 14 -10.82 -10.01 -10.01
CA VAL A 14 -9.54 -9.34 -10.35
C VAL A 14 -9.47 -7.94 -9.72
N ALA A 15 -10.60 -7.29 -9.46
CA ALA A 15 -10.66 -5.99 -8.76
C ALA A 15 -10.36 -6.07 -7.25
N ARG A 16 -10.23 -7.27 -6.68
CA ARG A 16 -9.47 -7.46 -5.44
C ARG A 16 -7.97 -7.59 -5.74
N ALA A 17 -7.48 -6.91 -6.78
CA ALA A 17 -6.14 -6.37 -6.80
C ALA A 17 -5.92 -5.77 -5.41
N VAL A 18 -4.87 -6.22 -4.71
CA VAL A 18 -4.46 -5.66 -3.41
C VAL A 18 -4.61 -4.15 -3.52
N ALA A 19 -5.61 -3.58 -2.84
CA ALA A 19 -5.97 -2.19 -3.05
C ALA A 19 -4.70 -1.37 -2.83
N ALA A 20 -4.23 -0.69 -3.87
CA ALA A 20 -3.01 0.09 -3.77
C ALA A 20 -3.20 1.11 -2.64
N SER A 21 -2.17 1.27 -1.80
CA SER A 21 -2.18 2.24 -0.71
C SER A 21 -2.66 3.61 -1.22
N LYS A 22 -3.42 4.31 -0.39
CA LYS A 22 -3.76 5.72 -0.64
C LYS A 22 -2.53 6.62 -0.70
N ASP A 23 -1.43 6.17 -0.12
CA ASP A 23 -0.13 6.83 -0.17
C ASP A 23 -0.19 8.30 0.27
N SER A 24 -0.89 8.58 1.38
CA SER A 24 -1.11 9.95 1.87
C SER A 24 0.19 10.69 2.20
N PHE A 25 1.29 9.96 2.35
CA PHE A 25 2.63 10.49 2.65
C PHE A 25 3.53 10.57 1.40
N GLY A 26 3.09 10.13 0.23
CA GLY A 26 3.92 10.08 -0.98
C GLY A 26 5.15 9.17 -0.80
N ALA A 27 4.98 8.08 -0.05
CA ALA A 27 6.02 7.13 0.29
C ALA A 27 6.27 6.12 -0.82
N ARG A 28 5.31 5.89 -1.73
CA ARG A 28 5.48 4.91 -2.81
C ARG A 28 6.60 5.32 -3.77
N SER A 29 7.52 4.40 -4.03
CA SER A 29 8.63 4.58 -4.98
C SER A 29 8.94 3.27 -5.68
N THR A 30 9.61 3.35 -6.82
CA THR A 30 10.18 2.19 -7.51
C THR A 30 11.68 2.07 -7.18
N LEU A 31 12.14 0.86 -6.88
CA LEU A 31 13.54 0.51 -6.71
C LEU A 31 13.95 -0.46 -7.83
N SER A 32 14.83 -0.01 -8.72
CA SER A 32 15.37 -0.84 -9.79
C SER A 32 16.67 -1.53 -9.34
N VAL A 33 16.68 -2.86 -9.33
CA VAL A 33 17.84 -3.70 -8.99
C VAL A 33 18.10 -4.67 -10.14
N GLU A 34 19.26 -4.56 -10.79
CA GLU A 34 19.66 -5.43 -11.91
C GLU A 34 18.60 -5.57 -13.01
N GLY A 35 17.90 -4.47 -13.32
CA GLY A 35 16.84 -4.45 -14.34
C GLY A 35 15.49 -5.01 -13.87
N THR A 36 15.35 -5.36 -12.59
CA THR A 36 14.08 -5.71 -11.95
C THR A 36 13.57 -4.55 -11.13
N ASP A 37 12.32 -4.16 -11.36
CA ASP A 37 11.67 -3.07 -10.63
C ASP A 37 10.82 -3.60 -9.48
N TYR A 38 11.01 -3.01 -8.30
CA TYR A 38 10.26 -3.32 -7.09
C TYR A 38 9.51 -2.08 -6.61
N ASP A 39 8.23 -2.25 -6.28
CA ASP A 39 7.48 -1.24 -5.55
C ASP A 39 7.87 -1.26 -4.07
N ILE A 40 8.23 -0.10 -3.53
CA ILE A 40 8.64 0.09 -2.13
C ILE A 40 7.89 1.27 -1.51
N TYR A 41 7.77 1.27 -0.18
CA TYR A 41 7.27 2.40 0.60
C TYR A 41 8.40 2.97 1.45
N ARG A 42 8.79 4.20 1.14
CA ARG A 42 9.96 4.88 1.69
C ARG A 42 9.66 5.45 3.07
N LEU A 43 10.40 4.99 4.08
CA LEU A 43 10.20 5.43 5.48
C LEU A 43 10.55 6.91 5.71
N ASP A 44 11.44 7.47 4.90
CA ASP A 44 11.86 8.88 4.99
C ASP A 44 10.75 9.88 4.60
N ALA A 45 9.63 9.40 4.06
CA ALA A 45 8.39 10.17 3.90
C ALA A 45 7.72 10.54 5.23
N VAL A 46 8.08 9.87 6.34
CA VAL A 46 7.56 10.15 7.68
C VAL A 46 8.69 10.73 8.54
N GLU A 47 8.49 11.95 9.04
CA GLU A 47 9.47 12.65 9.88
C GLU A 47 9.76 11.85 11.17
N GLY A 48 11.04 11.73 11.53
CA GLY A 48 11.48 11.02 12.75
C GLY A 48 11.57 9.49 12.61
N SER A 49 11.27 8.93 11.43
CA SER A 49 11.37 7.49 11.15
C SER A 49 12.80 6.95 11.28
N ASP A 50 13.81 7.82 11.12
CA ASP A 50 15.23 7.51 11.29
C ASP A 50 15.57 7.03 12.70
N LYS A 51 14.90 7.60 13.71
CA LYS A 51 15.12 7.32 15.15
C LYS A 51 14.41 6.06 15.64
N LEU A 52 13.55 5.46 14.83
CA LEU A 52 12.79 4.27 15.23
C LEU A 52 13.70 3.03 15.35
N PRO A 53 13.49 2.19 16.38
CA PRO A 53 14.02 0.83 16.41
C PRO A 53 13.56 0.03 15.19
N PHE A 54 14.35 -0.97 14.77
CA PHE A 54 14.10 -1.73 13.54
C PHE A 54 12.71 -2.38 13.48
N SER A 55 12.18 -2.89 14.60
CA SER A 55 10.83 -3.46 14.64
C SER A 55 9.75 -2.45 14.30
N LEU A 56 9.88 -1.21 14.77
CA LEU A 56 8.94 -0.13 14.48
C LEU A 56 9.07 0.38 13.05
N LYS A 57 10.28 0.32 12.46
CA LYS A 57 10.48 0.60 11.03
C LYS A 57 9.72 -0.38 10.13
N VAL A 58 9.71 -1.67 10.49
CA VAL A 58 8.95 -2.70 9.76
C VAL A 58 7.44 -2.47 9.91
N LEU A 59 6.98 -2.17 11.13
CA LEU A 59 5.57 -1.83 11.35
C LEU A 59 5.16 -0.60 10.54
N LEU A 60 5.98 0.45 10.54
CA LEU A 60 5.73 1.67 9.77
C LEU A 60 5.61 1.40 8.27
N GLU A 61 6.51 0.60 7.69
CA GLU A 61 6.42 0.19 6.27
C GLU A 61 5.08 -0.47 5.98
N ASN A 62 4.68 -1.43 6.83
CA ASN A 62 3.43 -2.14 6.65
C ASN A 62 2.24 -1.17 6.66
N LEU A 63 2.19 -0.23 7.61
CA LEU A 63 1.12 0.76 7.68
C LEU A 63 1.08 1.65 6.43
N LEU A 64 2.24 2.14 5.95
CA LEU A 64 2.33 2.93 4.73
C LEU A 64 1.84 2.16 3.50
N ARG A 65 2.20 0.88 3.40
CA ARG A 65 1.85 0.01 2.28
C ARG A 65 0.37 -0.42 2.28
N THR A 66 -0.29 -0.39 3.44
CA THR A 66 -1.68 -0.85 3.59
C THR A 66 -2.65 0.26 4.00
N GLU A 67 -2.30 1.53 3.79
CA GLU A 67 -3.22 2.64 4.05
C GLU A 67 -4.43 2.56 3.12
N ASP A 68 -5.61 2.33 3.69
CA ASP A 68 -6.89 2.26 2.96
C ASP A 68 -7.87 3.34 3.40
N GLY A 69 -7.54 4.10 4.44
CA GLY A 69 -8.36 5.14 5.07
C GLY A 69 -9.64 4.64 5.74
N ALA A 70 -9.75 3.33 6.00
CA ALA A 70 -10.81 2.72 6.80
C ALA A 70 -10.20 2.00 8.00
N ASP A 71 -9.44 0.92 7.76
CA ASP A 71 -8.77 0.15 8.80
C ASP A 71 -7.42 0.78 9.15
N ILE A 72 -6.68 1.26 8.15
CA ILE A 72 -5.42 1.98 8.32
C ILE A 72 -5.56 3.39 7.75
N THR A 73 -5.49 4.39 8.63
CA THR A 73 -5.62 5.80 8.28
C THR A 73 -4.28 6.51 8.41
N ALA A 74 -4.12 7.67 7.77
CA ALA A 74 -2.96 8.53 7.96
C ALA A 74 -2.74 8.91 9.44
N ASP A 75 -3.79 8.91 10.26
CA ASP A 75 -3.70 9.19 11.70
C ASP A 75 -3.02 8.05 12.47
N HIS A 76 -3.13 6.80 12.02
CA HIS A 76 -2.40 5.67 12.61
C HIS A 76 -0.89 5.70 12.34
N ILE A 77 -0.44 6.52 11.38
CA ILE A 77 0.95 6.57 10.88
C ILE A 77 1.76 7.71 11.54
N ARG A 78 1.11 8.71 12.13
CA ARG A 78 1.76 9.85 12.81
C ARG A 78 2.14 9.53 14.24
#